data_AF-A0A8F5V6D2-F1
#
_entry.id   AF-A0A8F5V6D2-F1
#
_cell.length_a   1.000
_cell.length_b   1.000
_cell.length_c   1.000
_cell.angle_alpha   90.00
_cell.angle_beta   90.00
_cell.angle_gamma   90.00
#
_symmetry.space_group_name_H-M   'P 1'
#
loop_
_entity.id
_entity.type
_entity.pdbx_description
1 polymer ?
#
loop_
_entity_poly.entity_id
_entity_poly.type
_entity_poly.pdbx_seq_one_letter_code
_entity_poly.pdbx_strand_id
1 'polypeptide(L)'
;MKTASRNKRLCCDWLAHFGHLSNQSLSLIRIMGGPLTNQQSPVSFPKELYRRAHNATVDFQLAFLRDSLKLLQRLWLKLFQHDELSSVTWGTTNTEHFLMTILRQHREVKRCVSKKRKADRKLVKYYLTLERHTLHQKANRTESWELIRKVTQHHLEQLHMLVASIIHAISR
;
A
#
# COMPACT_ATOMS: atom_id res chain seq x y z
N MET A 1 -9.24 2.59 -31.54
CA MET A 1 -8.19 3.48 -31.00
C MET A 1 -8.66 4.53 -29.96
N LYS A 2 -9.96 4.72 -29.70
CA LYS A 2 -10.46 5.76 -28.76
C LYS A 2 -10.31 5.46 -27.26
N THR A 3 -10.04 4.22 -26.85
CA THR A 3 -9.98 3.79 -25.44
C THR A 3 -8.66 4.09 -24.73
N ALA A 4 -7.53 4.09 -25.45
CA ALA A 4 -6.20 4.32 -24.85
C ALA A 4 -5.98 5.78 -24.44
N SER A 5 -6.48 6.74 -25.23
CA SER A 5 -6.42 8.18 -24.95
C SER A 5 -7.26 8.57 -23.73
N ARG A 6 -8.46 7.97 -23.57
CA ARG A 6 -9.36 8.23 -22.44
C ARG A 6 -8.80 7.71 -21.11
N ASN A 7 -8.16 6.55 -21.12
CA ASN A 7 -7.49 5.99 -19.93
C ASN A 7 -6.28 6.82 -19.47
N LYS A 8 -5.55 7.46 -20.38
CA LYS A 8 -4.46 8.39 -20.00
C LYS A 8 -4.98 9.65 -19.32
N ARG A 9 -6.04 10.29 -19.84
CA ARG A 9 -6.67 11.47 -19.19
C ARG A 9 -7.24 11.14 -17.81
N LEU A 10 -8.02 10.06 -17.71
CA LEU A 10 -8.58 9.59 -16.42
C LEU A 10 -7.51 9.26 -15.39
N CYS A 11 -6.32 8.84 -15.84
CA CYS A 11 -5.20 8.58 -14.95
C CYS A 11 -4.61 9.86 -14.35
N CYS A 12 -4.44 10.91 -15.17
CA CYS A 12 -3.95 12.20 -14.70
C CYS A 12 -4.92 12.86 -13.71
N ASP A 13 -6.23 12.74 -13.96
CA ASP A 13 -7.27 13.32 -13.09
C ASP A 13 -7.26 12.70 -11.68
N TRP A 14 -7.05 11.39 -11.57
CA TRP A 14 -6.98 10.74 -10.26
C TRP A 14 -5.69 11.07 -9.48
N LEU A 15 -4.54 11.20 -10.16
CA LEU A 15 -3.28 11.52 -9.49
C LEU A 15 -3.37 12.85 -8.74
N ALA A 16 -4.13 13.83 -9.25
CA ALA A 16 -4.42 15.09 -8.57
C ALA A 16 -5.17 14.88 -7.24
N HIS A 17 -6.01 13.85 -7.14
CA HIS A 17 -6.76 13.50 -5.94
C HIS A 17 -6.04 12.48 -5.03
N PHE A 18 -4.91 11.91 -5.47
CA PHE A 18 -4.18 10.92 -4.68
C PHE A 18 -3.69 11.47 -3.35
N GLY A 19 -3.26 12.74 -3.32
CA GLY A 19 -2.79 13.39 -2.10
C GLY A 19 -3.80 13.29 -0.96
N HIS A 20 -5.08 13.52 -1.25
CA HIS A 20 -6.15 13.40 -0.26
C HIS A 20 -6.30 11.97 0.26
N LEU A 21 -6.43 10.98 -0.63
CA LEU A 21 -6.58 9.57 -0.24
C LEU A 21 -5.34 9.02 0.49
N SER A 22 -4.15 9.45 0.07
CA SER A 22 -2.89 9.10 0.72
C SER A 22 -2.83 9.66 2.14
N ASN A 23 -3.13 10.95 2.32
CA ASN A 23 -3.17 11.60 3.63
C ASN A 23 -4.21 10.95 4.54
N GLN A 24 -5.38 10.63 3.99
CA GLN A 24 -6.43 9.92 4.71
C GLN A 24 -5.95 8.54 5.18
N SER A 25 -5.31 7.74 4.32
CA SER A 25 -4.77 6.43 4.72
C SER A 25 -3.67 6.54 5.79
N LEU A 26 -2.81 7.56 5.71
CA LEU A 26 -1.76 7.84 6.70
C LEU A 26 -2.33 8.32 8.04
N SER A 27 -3.40 9.12 8.01
CA SER A 27 -4.10 9.54 9.22
C SER A 27 -4.77 8.34 9.88
N LEU A 28 -5.57 7.58 9.12
CA LEU A 28 -6.32 6.44 9.63
C LEU A 28 -5.40 5.37 10.25
N ILE A 29 -4.25 5.06 9.64
CA ILE A 29 -3.32 4.07 10.22
C ILE A 29 -2.69 4.49 11.55
N ARG A 30 -2.56 5.80 11.76
CA ARG A 30 -2.07 6.37 13.02
C ARG A 30 -3.15 6.37 14.10
N ILE A 31 -4.39 6.75 13.74
CA ILE A 31 -5.49 6.93 14.71
C ILE A 31 -6.35 5.67 14.92
N MET A 32 -6.16 4.61 14.14
CA MET A 32 -6.93 3.37 14.32
C MET A 32 -6.57 2.65 15.60
N GLY A 33 -5.38 2.85 16.17
CA GLY A 33 -4.94 2.21 17.41
C GLY A 33 -4.12 3.16 18.28
N GLY A 34 -3.45 2.61 19.29
CA GLY A 34 -2.51 3.37 20.11
C GLY A 34 -1.23 3.75 19.37
N PRO A 35 -0.19 4.19 20.11
CA PRO A 35 1.15 4.39 19.54
C PRO A 35 1.64 3.17 18.75
N LEU A 36 2.40 3.39 17.67
CA LEU A 36 3.00 2.29 16.91
C LEU A 36 4.00 1.52 17.79
N THR A 37 4.10 0.22 17.55
CA THR A 37 5.11 -0.62 18.23
C THR A 37 6.54 -0.16 17.91
N ASN A 38 7.40 -0.18 18.93
CA ASN A 38 8.84 0.04 18.76
C ASN A 38 9.57 -1.23 18.33
N GLN A 39 8.91 -2.39 18.33
CA GLN A 39 9.51 -3.66 17.90
C GLN A 39 10.03 -3.59 16.45
N GLN A 40 11.15 -4.27 16.23
CA GLN A 40 11.76 -4.34 14.91
C GLN A 40 11.03 -5.38 14.04
N SER A 41 10.74 -5.02 12.79
CA SER A 41 10.17 -5.98 11.83
C SER A 41 11.18 -7.10 11.54
N PRO A 42 10.77 -8.39 11.57
CA PRO A 42 11.63 -9.52 11.21
C PRO A 42 12.01 -9.51 9.73
N VAL A 43 11.32 -8.72 8.91
CA VAL A 43 11.63 -8.52 7.49
C VAL A 43 12.05 -7.06 7.27
N SER A 44 13.27 -6.87 6.77
CA SER A 44 13.81 -5.54 6.46
C SER A 44 13.00 -4.85 5.36
N PHE A 45 12.77 -3.55 5.52
CA PHE A 45 12.08 -2.75 4.52
C PHE A 45 12.83 -2.79 3.16
N PRO A 46 12.14 -2.92 2.01
CA PRO A 46 12.77 -3.17 0.73
C PRO A 46 13.24 -1.86 0.06
N LYS A 47 14.19 -1.16 0.70
CA LYS A 47 14.72 0.14 0.28
C LYS A 47 15.14 0.17 -1.20
N GLU A 48 15.84 -0.86 -1.66
CA GLU A 48 16.30 -0.97 -3.05
C GLU A 48 15.15 -1.07 -4.07
N LEU A 49 14.01 -1.67 -3.70
CA LEU A 49 12.86 -1.73 -4.59
C LEU A 49 12.23 -0.35 -4.77
N TYR A 50 12.14 0.42 -3.68
CA TYR A 50 11.64 1.81 -3.71
C TYR A 50 12.61 2.73 -4.45
N ARG A 51 13.92 2.63 -4.20
CA ARG A 51 14.94 3.39 -4.93
C ARG A 51 14.85 3.17 -6.43
N ARG A 52 14.73 1.90 -6.86
CA ARG A 52 14.55 1.57 -8.28
C ARG A 52 13.23 2.12 -8.82
N ALA A 53 12.15 2.09 -8.06
CA ALA A 53 10.88 2.66 -8.49
C ALA A 53 10.99 4.17 -8.73
N HIS A 54 11.61 4.92 -7.81
CA HIS A 54 11.83 6.36 -7.97
C HIS A 54 12.61 6.71 -9.23
N ASN A 55 13.61 5.92 -9.59
CA ASN A 55 14.48 6.17 -10.75
C ASN A 55 13.94 5.58 -12.07
N ALA A 56 12.75 4.98 -12.06
CA ALA A 56 12.17 4.33 -13.24
C ALA A 56 11.22 5.24 -14.01
N THR A 57 10.72 4.76 -15.16
CA THR A 57 9.71 5.47 -15.95
C THR A 57 8.38 5.60 -15.20
N VAL A 58 7.56 6.60 -15.56
CA VAL A 58 6.21 6.80 -14.99
C VAL A 58 5.36 5.53 -15.08
N ASP A 59 5.41 4.83 -16.22
CA ASP A 59 4.71 3.55 -16.37
C ASP A 59 5.15 2.50 -15.35
N PHE A 60 6.44 2.48 -14.97
CA PHE A 60 6.97 1.60 -13.93
C PHE A 60 6.51 2.03 -12.55
N GLN A 61 6.59 3.32 -12.25
CA GLN A 61 6.17 3.89 -10.98
C GLN A 61 4.69 3.60 -10.71
N LEU A 62 3.81 3.81 -11.69
CA LEU A 62 2.38 3.51 -11.57
C LEU A 62 2.11 2.02 -11.36
N ALA A 63 2.86 1.14 -12.05
CA ALA A 63 2.72 -0.30 -11.84
C ALA A 63 3.19 -0.72 -10.45
N PHE A 64 4.31 -0.18 -9.99
CA PHE A 64 4.85 -0.44 -8.65
C PHE A 64 3.88 0.03 -7.56
N LEU A 65 3.28 1.22 -7.71
CA LEU A 65 2.25 1.75 -6.83
C LEU A 65 1.02 0.83 -6.80
N ARG A 66 0.48 0.47 -7.97
CA ARG A 66 -0.66 -0.46 -8.10
C ARG A 66 -0.39 -1.77 -7.36
N ASP A 67 0.76 -2.37 -7.61
CA ASP A 67 1.10 -3.69 -7.08
C ASP A 67 1.37 -3.64 -5.58
N SER A 68 1.97 -2.56 -5.08
CA SER A 68 2.15 -2.33 -3.64
C SER A 68 0.81 -2.21 -2.92
N LEU A 69 -0.10 -1.38 -3.43
CA LEU A 69 -1.44 -1.22 -2.86
C LEU A 69 -2.25 -2.53 -2.90
N LYS A 70 -2.14 -3.29 -3.99
CA LYS A 70 -2.77 -4.62 -4.10
C LYS A 70 -2.24 -5.60 -3.05
N LEU A 71 -0.94 -5.61 -2.82
CA LEU A 71 -0.31 -6.51 -1.85
C LEU A 71 -0.64 -6.11 -0.41
N LEU A 72 -0.68 -4.81 -0.11
CA LEU A 72 -1.20 -4.29 1.15
C LEU A 72 -2.66 -4.69 1.35
N GLN A 73 -3.53 -4.45 0.36
CA GLN A 73 -4.92 -4.89 0.42
C GLN A 73 -5.04 -6.39 0.75
N ARG A 74 -4.27 -7.25 0.07
CA ARG A 74 -4.29 -8.70 0.32
C ARG A 74 -3.89 -9.04 1.76
N LEU A 75 -2.89 -8.34 2.28
CA LEU A 75 -2.41 -8.55 3.65
C LEU A 75 -3.46 -8.12 4.68
N TRP A 76 -4.05 -6.94 4.51
CA TRP A 76 -5.04 -6.38 5.43
C TRP A 76 -6.40 -7.11 5.40
N LEU A 77 -6.78 -7.69 4.25
CA LEU A 77 -8.00 -8.52 4.18
C LEU A 77 -7.95 -9.75 5.10
N LYS A 78 -6.76 -10.19 5.52
CA LYS A 78 -6.62 -11.30 6.49
C LYS A 78 -7.03 -10.90 7.91
N LEU A 79 -7.02 -9.61 8.25
CA LEU A 79 -7.49 -9.13 9.55
C LEU A 79 -8.98 -9.44 9.76
N PHE A 80 -9.74 -9.46 8.67
CA PHE A 80 -11.17 -9.76 8.67
C PHE A 80 -11.46 -11.26 8.48
N GLN A 81 -10.41 -12.09 8.41
CA GLN A 81 -10.53 -13.55 8.39
C GLN A 81 -10.30 -14.08 9.80
N HIS A 82 -10.91 -15.21 10.12
CA HIS A 82 -10.63 -15.96 11.36
C HIS A 82 -10.74 -15.16 12.67
N ASP A 83 -11.58 -14.12 12.70
CA ASP A 83 -11.75 -13.23 13.85
C ASP A 83 -10.44 -12.56 14.33
N GLU A 84 -9.49 -12.34 13.42
CA GLU A 84 -8.20 -11.71 13.77
C GLU A 84 -8.36 -10.27 14.28
N LEU A 85 -9.42 -9.56 13.87
CA LEU A 85 -9.74 -8.22 14.34
C LEU A 85 -9.99 -8.16 15.86
N SER A 86 -10.53 -9.22 16.48
CA SER A 86 -10.75 -9.26 17.93
C SER A 86 -9.45 -9.33 18.74
N SER A 87 -8.33 -9.65 18.09
CA SER A 87 -7.00 -9.69 18.72
C SER A 87 -6.34 -8.33 18.89
N VAL A 88 -6.87 -7.27 18.29
CA VAL A 88 -6.31 -5.91 18.35
C VAL A 88 -7.28 -4.94 19.02
N THR A 89 -6.74 -3.88 19.61
CA THR A 89 -7.54 -2.83 20.27
C THR A 89 -7.92 -1.69 19.32
N TRP A 90 -7.84 -1.92 18.02
CA TRP A 90 -8.06 -0.89 17.02
C TRP A 90 -9.54 -0.51 16.93
N GLY A 91 -9.83 0.77 16.70
CA GLY A 91 -11.17 1.24 16.41
C GLY A 91 -11.67 0.63 15.09
N THR A 92 -12.70 -0.20 15.16
CA THR A 92 -13.27 -0.94 14.01
C THR A 92 -13.60 -0.01 12.84
N THR A 93 -14.33 1.09 13.09
CA THR A 93 -14.70 2.07 12.06
C THR A 93 -13.48 2.65 11.34
N ASN A 94 -12.43 3.02 12.09
CA ASN A 94 -11.20 3.57 11.51
C ASN A 94 -10.45 2.51 10.69
N THR A 95 -10.45 1.26 11.16
CA THR A 95 -9.79 0.12 10.51
C THR A 95 -10.48 -0.25 9.20
N GLU A 96 -11.81 -0.30 9.18
CA GLU A 96 -12.60 -0.51 7.97
C GLU A 96 -12.42 0.63 6.97
N HIS A 97 -12.50 1.88 7.45
CA HIS A 97 -12.30 3.05 6.61
C HIS A 97 -10.89 3.09 6.00
N PHE A 98 -9.88 2.66 6.76
CA PHE A 98 -8.52 2.51 6.26
C PHE A 98 -8.47 1.52 5.08
N LEU A 99 -9.01 0.32 5.26
CA LEU A 99 -9.03 -0.70 4.21
C LEU A 99 -9.80 -0.19 2.97
N MET A 100 -10.95 0.45 3.16
CA MET A 100 -11.74 1.04 2.06
C MET A 100 -10.98 2.12 1.30
N THR A 101 -10.16 2.91 2.01
CA THR A 101 -9.29 3.92 1.39
C THR A 101 -8.20 3.27 0.53
N ILE A 102 -7.54 2.21 1.02
CA ILE A 102 -6.54 1.45 0.25
C ILE A 102 -7.18 0.77 -0.97
N LEU A 103 -8.37 0.18 -0.81
CA LEU A 103 -9.15 -0.42 -1.89
C LEU A 103 -9.45 0.58 -2.99
N ARG A 104 -9.86 1.80 -2.62
CA ARG A 104 -10.12 2.89 -3.55
C ARG A 104 -8.84 3.33 -4.26
N GLN A 105 -7.75 3.58 -3.55
CA GLN A 105 -6.47 3.94 -4.16
C GLN A 105 -6.03 2.90 -5.21
N HIS A 106 -6.05 1.61 -4.85
CA HIS A 106 -5.69 0.53 -5.78
C HIS A 106 -6.59 0.49 -7.02
N ARG A 107 -7.92 0.61 -6.84
CA ARG A 107 -8.90 0.59 -7.93
C ARG A 107 -8.61 1.68 -8.97
N GLU A 108 -8.28 2.86 -8.50
CA GLU A 108 -8.02 4.01 -9.37
C GLU A 108 -6.66 3.89 -10.09
N VAL A 109 -5.57 3.58 -9.38
CA VAL A 109 -4.26 3.35 -10.04
C VAL A 109 -4.35 2.23 -11.07
N LYS A 110 -5.11 1.17 -10.79
CA LYS A 110 -5.26 0.04 -11.71
C LYS A 110 -5.79 0.47 -13.08
N ARG A 111 -6.57 1.56 -13.18
CA ARG A 111 -7.07 2.10 -14.46
C ARG A 111 -5.97 2.74 -15.31
N CYS A 112 -4.90 3.23 -14.66
CA CYS A 112 -3.72 3.81 -15.29
C CYS A 112 -2.75 2.79 -15.89
N VAL A 113 -2.71 1.57 -15.35
CA VAL A 113 -1.64 0.62 -15.66
C VAL A 113 -2.10 -0.39 -16.71
N SER A 114 -1.26 -0.62 -17.72
CA SER A 114 -1.49 -1.65 -18.73
C SER A 114 -1.77 -3.02 -18.11
N LYS A 115 -2.83 -3.70 -18.58
CA LYS A 115 -3.19 -5.06 -18.16
C LYS A 115 -2.10 -6.10 -18.46
N LYS A 116 -1.24 -5.85 -19.45
CA LYS A 116 -0.12 -6.72 -19.82
C LYS A 116 1.02 -6.67 -18.79
N ARG A 117 1.07 -5.61 -17.97
CA ARG A 117 2.15 -5.38 -17.02
C ARG A 117 1.98 -6.23 -15.77
N LYS A 118 2.82 -7.25 -15.64
CA LYS A 118 2.89 -8.15 -14.49
C LYS A 118 3.54 -7.47 -13.29
N ALA A 119 3.18 -7.96 -12.10
CA ALA A 119 3.78 -7.50 -10.85
C ALA A 119 5.25 -7.91 -10.76
N ASP A 120 6.04 -7.05 -10.12
CA ASP A 120 7.44 -7.33 -9.85
C ASP A 120 7.57 -8.52 -8.88
N ARG A 121 8.26 -9.58 -9.31
CA ARG A 121 8.42 -10.81 -8.52
C ARG A 121 9.14 -10.56 -7.19
N LYS A 122 10.09 -9.63 -7.12
CA LYS A 122 10.80 -9.28 -5.88
C LYS A 122 9.87 -8.58 -4.90
N LEU A 123 8.99 -7.70 -5.39
CA LEU A 123 7.98 -7.06 -4.55
C LEU A 123 6.98 -8.08 -3.99
N VAL A 124 6.48 -8.97 -4.84
CA VAL A 124 5.57 -10.06 -4.40
C VAL A 124 6.25 -10.96 -3.38
N LYS A 125 7.51 -11.35 -3.63
CA LYS A 125 8.29 -12.16 -2.69
C LYS A 125 8.46 -11.46 -1.35
N TYR A 126 8.77 -10.16 -1.33
CA TYR A 126 8.88 -9.38 -0.10
C TYR A 126 7.60 -9.46 0.75
N TYR A 127 6.43 -9.21 0.16
CA TYR A 127 5.17 -9.24 0.93
C TYR A 127 4.81 -10.66 1.40
N LEU A 128 5.13 -11.70 0.62
CA LEU A 128 4.98 -13.10 1.05
C LEU A 128 5.91 -13.45 2.21
N THR A 129 7.13 -12.95 2.19
CA THR A 129 8.08 -13.10 3.30
C THR A 129 7.58 -12.34 4.53
N LEU A 130 7.12 -11.09 4.38
CA LEU A 130 6.53 -10.31 5.47
C LEU A 130 5.38 -11.07 6.12
N GLU A 131 4.39 -11.48 5.34
CA GLU A 131 3.23 -12.26 5.80
C GLU A 131 3.65 -13.52 6.58
N ARG A 132 4.59 -14.29 6.04
CA ARG A 132 5.07 -15.53 6.67
C ARG A 132 5.78 -15.26 8.00
N HIS A 133 6.64 -14.26 8.06
CA HIS A 133 7.48 -14.00 9.22
C HIS A 133 6.79 -13.13 10.29
N THR A 134 5.62 -12.55 10.00
CA THR A 134 4.84 -11.81 11.00
C THR A 134 3.55 -12.52 11.38
N LEU A 135 2.71 -12.90 10.41
CA LEU A 135 1.36 -13.43 10.70
C LEU A 135 1.35 -14.94 10.94
N HIS A 136 2.26 -15.71 10.33
CA HIS A 136 2.25 -17.18 10.49
C HIS A 136 3.09 -17.67 11.69
N GLN A 137 4.00 -16.85 12.22
CA GLN A 137 4.75 -17.17 13.43
C GLN A 137 3.85 -16.83 14.64
N LYS A 138 3.11 -17.83 15.14
CA LYS A 138 1.98 -17.71 16.09
C LYS A 138 2.33 -17.32 17.55
N ALA A 139 3.38 -16.53 17.79
CA ALA A 139 3.74 -16.18 19.17
C ALA A 139 2.71 -15.24 19.83
N ASN A 140 2.38 -14.11 19.18
CA ASN A 140 1.40 -13.14 19.69
C ASN A 140 0.69 -12.40 18.53
N ARG A 141 -0.61 -12.65 18.36
CA ARG A 141 -1.41 -12.07 17.25
C ARG A 141 -1.49 -10.55 17.29
N THR A 142 -1.66 -9.96 18.47
CA THR A 142 -1.71 -8.50 18.65
C THR A 142 -0.40 -7.86 18.20
N GLU A 143 0.74 -8.39 18.65
CA GLU A 143 2.06 -7.90 18.25
C GLU A 143 2.31 -8.06 16.74
N SER A 144 1.91 -9.20 16.17
CA SER A 144 2.01 -9.44 14.72
C SER A 144 1.26 -8.38 13.91
N TRP A 145 0.04 -8.02 14.33
CA TRP A 145 -0.76 -7.00 13.65
C TRP A 145 -0.24 -5.58 13.89
N GLU A 146 0.27 -5.26 15.07
CA GLU A 146 0.95 -3.97 15.31
C GLU A 146 2.22 -3.81 14.46
N LEU A 147 2.98 -4.89 14.24
CA LEU A 147 4.09 -4.90 13.29
C LEU A 147 3.61 -4.65 11.85
N ILE A 148 2.52 -5.30 11.42
CA ILE A 148 1.92 -5.04 10.11
C ILE A 148 1.46 -3.60 9.98
N ARG A 149 0.87 -3.02 11.02
CA ARG A 149 0.43 -1.61 11.04
C ARG A 149 1.62 -0.67 10.84
N LYS A 150 2.70 -0.85 11.61
CA LYS A 150 3.95 -0.08 11.48
C LYS A 150 4.56 -0.19 10.09
N VAL A 151 4.73 -1.41 9.58
CA VAL A 151 5.33 -1.64 8.26
C VAL A 151 4.47 -1.04 7.15
N THR A 152 3.14 -1.17 7.27
CA THR A 152 2.19 -0.57 6.33
C THR A 152 2.31 0.95 6.32
N GLN A 153 2.37 1.61 7.49
CA GLN A 153 2.55 3.06 7.54
C GLN A 153 3.80 3.48 6.77
N HIS A 154 4.93 2.80 6.99
CA HIS A 154 6.16 3.13 6.30
C HIS A 154 6.06 2.93 4.78
N HIS A 155 5.38 1.86 4.33
CA HIS A 155 5.07 1.68 2.91
C HIS A 155 4.22 2.83 2.34
N LEU A 156 3.19 3.29 3.07
CA LEU A 156 2.32 4.38 2.62
C LEU A 156 3.07 5.70 2.52
N GLU A 157 3.97 6.00 3.46
CA GLU A 157 4.83 7.19 3.41
C GLU A 157 5.72 7.17 2.16
N GLN A 158 6.33 6.02 1.85
CA GLN A 158 7.17 5.90 0.66
C GLN A 158 6.36 5.92 -0.65
N LEU A 159 5.15 5.36 -0.66
CA LEU A 159 4.25 5.44 -1.82
C LEU A 159 3.74 6.88 -2.04
N HIS A 160 3.51 7.64 -0.97
CA HIS A 160 3.18 9.06 -1.06
C HIS A 160 4.28 9.85 -1.77
N MET A 161 5.54 9.65 -1.36
CA MET A 161 6.70 10.27 -2.01
C MET A 161 6.84 9.82 -3.47
N LEU A 162 6.58 8.56 -3.77
CA LEU A 162 6.60 8.05 -5.14
C LEU A 162 5.56 8.77 -6.00
N VAL A 163 4.34 8.97 -5.51
CA VAL A 163 3.32 9.70 -6.29
C VAL A 163 3.67 11.17 -6.48
N ALA A 164 4.24 11.83 -5.48
CA ALA A 164 4.76 13.19 -5.67
C ALA A 164 5.78 13.25 -6.82
N SER A 165 6.66 12.26 -6.94
CA SER A 165 7.61 12.18 -8.06
C SER A 165 6.93 11.91 -9.42
N ILE A 166 5.86 11.10 -9.45
CA ILE A 166 5.06 10.87 -10.66
C ILE A 166 4.40 12.17 -11.13
N ILE A 167 3.75 12.91 -10.21
CA ILE A 167 3.08 14.18 -10.52
C ILE A 167 4.10 15.17 -11.08
N HIS A 168 5.25 15.32 -10.41
CA HIS A 168 6.32 16.20 -10.88
C HIS A 168 6.87 15.80 -12.26
N ALA A 169 6.91 14.51 -12.60
CA ALA A 169 7.35 14.05 -13.91
C ALA A 169 6.30 14.28 -15.02
N ILE A 170 5.01 14.27 -14.72
CA ILE A 170 3.92 14.45 -15.70
C ILE A 170 3.64 15.95 -15.94
N SER A 171 3.90 16.81 -14.97
CA SER A 171 3.73 18.27 -15.09
C SER A 171 4.87 18.98 -15.81
N ARG A 172 5.90 18.25 -16.26
CA ARG A 172 7.01 18.75 -17.08
C ARG A 172 6.77 18.38 -18.54
#